data_AF-A0A4Q3E205-F1
#
_entry.id   AF-A0A4Q3E205-F1
#
_cell.length_a   1.000
_cell.length_b   1.000
_cell.length_c   1.000
_cell.angle_alpha   90.00
_cell.angle_beta   90.00
_cell.angle_gamma   90.00
#
_symmetry.space_group_name_H-M   'P 1'
#
loop_
_entity.id
_entity.type
_entity.pdbx_description
1 polymer ?
#
loop_
_entity_poly.entity_id
_entity_poly.type
_entity_poly.pdbx_seq_one_letter_code
_entity_poly.pdbx_strand_id
1 'polypeptide(L)'
;NGLSFTGNFVKNAGRRSVYMHSVNYNTTPSSPSIIANNMIAGGIQNGTVGDGMYLNFVKHLGIYHNSVLLDNAASGYAFAVTTLQSRFLDVRNNSFTYLGGGNGYAMAIGASIQDYTSDYNNLYSNGKLARTGNTDRLTLTDLSGGYNAAGPLDLNSISQNPMYQSNTDLHLNVASPLITNEVPMIAAVTTDFDGQNRQAMTAIGADEVNVGPRVASSDLDVNVYPNPFRTELKVAIKGAEGMVQLTLVDMMGRRIFSQQVDAANLITLQPQVQLSEGVYMLQVTHNGTTSQYRVVKQ
;
A
#
# COMPACT_ATOMS: atom_id res chain seq x y z
N ASN A 1 2.87 -13.51 -25.87
CA ASN A 1 2.26 -13.40 -24.53
C ASN A 1 3.35 -13.35 -23.49
N GLY A 2 3.31 -12.36 -22.59
CA GLY A 2 4.23 -12.30 -21.45
C GLY A 2 3.93 -13.43 -20.45
N LEU A 3 4.94 -13.78 -19.66
CA LEU A 3 4.79 -14.70 -18.52
C LEU A 3 3.93 -14.02 -17.44
N SER A 4 3.04 -14.78 -16.81
CA SER A 4 2.29 -14.34 -15.62
C SER A 4 2.54 -15.31 -14.48
N PHE A 5 3.04 -14.81 -13.36
CA PHE A 5 3.14 -15.53 -12.09
C PHE A 5 2.43 -14.68 -11.03
N THR A 6 1.13 -14.92 -10.87
CA THR A 6 0.27 -14.07 -10.03
C THR A 6 -0.61 -14.86 -9.08
N GLY A 7 -0.89 -14.32 -7.89
CA GLY A 7 -1.82 -14.92 -6.93
C GLY A 7 -1.32 -16.22 -6.30
N ASN A 8 0.00 -16.45 -6.24
CA ASN A 8 0.56 -17.67 -5.69
C ASN A 8 0.90 -17.52 -4.22
N PHE A 9 0.68 -18.57 -3.45
CA PHE A 9 1.21 -18.69 -2.09
C PHE A 9 2.34 -19.72 -2.03
N VAL A 10 3.59 -19.26 -1.87
CA VAL A 10 4.80 -20.09 -1.83
C VAL A 10 5.31 -20.21 -0.40
N LYS A 11 5.51 -21.44 0.08
CA LYS A 11 5.97 -21.73 1.45
C LYS A 11 6.90 -22.93 1.55
N ASN A 12 7.63 -23.02 2.67
CA ASN A 12 8.54 -24.11 3.03
C ASN A 12 9.61 -24.39 1.97
N ALA A 13 10.11 -23.34 1.32
CA ALA A 13 11.14 -23.48 0.31
C ALA A 13 12.49 -23.85 0.94
N GLY A 14 13.34 -24.55 0.17
CA GLY A 14 14.70 -24.92 0.62
C GLY A 14 15.61 -23.70 0.82
N ARG A 15 16.26 -23.26 -0.26
CA ARG A 15 17.11 -22.04 -0.26
C ARG A 15 16.43 -20.85 -0.93
N ARG A 16 15.71 -21.08 -2.03
CA ARG A 16 15.05 -20.03 -2.82
C ARG A 16 13.59 -20.35 -2.96
N SER A 17 12.70 -19.42 -2.61
CA SER A 17 11.25 -19.64 -2.75
C SER A 17 10.80 -19.44 -4.19
N VAL A 18 11.19 -18.33 -4.81
CA VAL A 18 10.97 -18.09 -6.24
C VAL A 18 12.31 -17.83 -6.91
N TYR A 19 12.62 -18.61 -7.95
CA TYR A 19 13.82 -18.44 -8.77
C TYR A 19 13.42 -18.27 -10.24
N MET A 20 13.69 -17.09 -10.79
CA MET A 20 13.40 -16.77 -12.19
C MET A 20 14.72 -16.62 -12.94
N HIS A 21 14.87 -17.36 -14.04
CA HIS A 21 16.09 -17.37 -14.84
C HIS A 21 15.77 -17.20 -16.33
N SER A 22 16.45 -16.26 -17.00
CA SER A 22 16.34 -16.05 -18.45
C SER A 22 14.94 -15.65 -18.97
N VAL A 23 14.10 -15.07 -18.12
CA VAL A 23 12.77 -14.59 -18.52
C VAL A 23 12.91 -13.44 -19.53
N ASN A 24 12.38 -13.62 -20.73
CA ASN A 24 12.48 -12.67 -21.85
C ASN A 24 13.92 -12.23 -22.19
N TYR A 25 14.93 -13.05 -21.91
CA TYR A 25 16.33 -12.62 -22.02
C TYR A 25 16.74 -12.19 -23.43
N ASN A 26 16.25 -12.92 -24.45
CA ASN A 26 16.56 -12.71 -25.87
C ASN A 26 15.34 -12.25 -26.68
N THR A 27 14.26 -11.87 -26.02
CA THR A 27 13.00 -11.53 -26.68
C THR A 27 12.35 -10.34 -25.98
N THR A 28 11.75 -9.44 -26.77
CA THR A 28 10.87 -8.41 -26.21
C THR A 28 9.45 -8.90 -26.35
N PRO A 29 8.72 -9.15 -25.24
CA PRO A 29 7.37 -9.64 -25.32
C PRO A 29 6.43 -8.53 -25.81
N SER A 30 5.37 -8.91 -26.53
CA SER A 30 4.32 -7.99 -26.99
C SER A 30 3.50 -7.36 -25.85
N SER A 31 3.62 -7.90 -24.64
CA SER A 31 3.04 -7.39 -23.40
C SER A 31 4.00 -7.71 -22.27
N PRO A 32 4.20 -6.83 -21.27
CA PRO A 32 5.11 -7.09 -20.17
C PRO A 32 4.80 -8.41 -19.46
N SER A 33 5.84 -9.15 -19.07
CA SER A 33 5.66 -10.26 -18.12
C SER A 33 5.40 -9.68 -16.73
N ILE A 34 4.66 -10.38 -15.87
CA ILE A 34 4.26 -9.89 -14.55
C ILE A 34 4.47 -10.96 -13.47
N ILE A 35 5.06 -10.54 -12.36
CA ILE A 35 5.07 -11.23 -11.06
C ILE A 35 4.28 -10.34 -10.09
N ALA A 36 3.07 -10.74 -9.71
CA ALA A 36 2.23 -9.90 -8.86
C ALA A 36 1.30 -10.62 -7.90
N ASN A 37 0.89 -9.96 -6.82
CA ASN A 37 -0.02 -10.51 -5.81
C ASN A 37 0.43 -11.88 -5.29
N ASN A 38 1.74 -12.12 -5.18
CA ASN A 38 2.21 -13.37 -4.59
C ASN A 38 2.50 -13.15 -3.11
N MET A 39 2.09 -14.12 -2.29
CA MET A 39 2.56 -14.26 -0.92
C MET A 39 3.70 -15.28 -0.94
N ILE A 40 4.89 -14.87 -0.53
CA ILE A 40 6.08 -15.73 -0.53
C ILE A 40 6.63 -15.72 0.89
N ALA A 41 6.40 -16.79 1.64
CA ALA A 41 6.58 -16.79 3.09
C ALA A 41 6.92 -18.18 3.64
N GLY A 42 6.82 -18.34 4.96
CA GLY A 42 6.70 -19.64 5.61
C GLY A 42 7.98 -20.47 5.61
N GLY A 43 9.02 -19.97 6.28
CA GLY A 43 10.16 -20.78 6.72
C GLY A 43 11.03 -21.27 5.58
N ILE A 44 11.89 -20.39 5.03
CA ILE A 44 13.02 -20.87 4.24
C ILE A 44 13.81 -21.86 5.09
N GLN A 45 13.89 -23.12 4.68
CA GLN A 45 14.44 -24.20 5.50
C GLN A 45 15.95 -24.04 5.71
N ASN A 46 16.64 -23.38 4.79
CA ASN A 46 18.06 -23.07 4.95
C ASN A 46 18.25 -21.87 5.90
N GLY A 47 18.65 -22.15 7.14
CA GLY A 47 18.93 -21.14 8.16
C GLY A 47 20.20 -20.31 7.91
N THR A 48 21.05 -20.67 6.94
CA THR A 48 22.31 -19.94 6.68
C THR A 48 22.15 -18.90 5.59
N VAL A 49 21.60 -19.29 4.43
CA VAL A 49 21.39 -18.41 3.27
C VAL A 49 20.04 -18.72 2.65
N GLY A 50 19.22 -17.69 2.47
CA GLY A 50 17.88 -17.80 1.89
C GLY A 50 17.54 -16.65 0.96
N ASP A 51 16.77 -16.94 -0.08
CA ASP A 51 16.26 -15.93 -1.01
C ASP A 51 14.73 -16.07 -1.12
N GLY A 52 13.98 -15.01 -0.80
CA GLY A 52 12.52 -15.00 -1.00
C GLY A 52 12.21 -15.05 -2.50
N MET A 53 12.64 -14.03 -3.23
CA MET A 53 12.53 -13.96 -4.67
C MET A 53 13.87 -13.59 -5.30
N TYR A 54 14.40 -14.45 -6.17
CA TYR A 54 15.71 -14.29 -6.79
C TYR A 54 15.61 -14.33 -8.31
N LEU A 55 15.99 -13.24 -8.97
CA LEU A 55 15.86 -13.02 -10.40
C LEU A 55 17.25 -12.90 -11.06
N ASN A 56 17.45 -13.63 -12.17
CA ASN A 56 18.69 -13.61 -12.94
C ASN A 56 18.42 -13.69 -14.46
N PHE A 57 19.14 -12.88 -15.24
CA PHE A 57 18.98 -12.75 -16.70
C PHE A 57 17.54 -12.45 -17.13
N VAL A 58 16.81 -11.62 -16.37
CA VAL A 58 15.40 -11.32 -16.64
C VAL A 58 15.21 -9.96 -17.31
N LYS A 59 14.29 -9.87 -18.27
CA LYS A 59 13.95 -8.60 -18.93
C LYS A 59 12.46 -8.39 -19.09
N HIS A 60 12.05 -7.13 -19.28
CA HIS A 60 10.66 -6.74 -19.57
C HIS A 60 9.65 -7.36 -18.57
N LEU A 61 9.90 -7.13 -17.29
CA LEU A 61 9.22 -7.80 -16.20
C LEU A 61 8.76 -6.76 -15.16
N GLY A 62 7.46 -6.73 -14.93
CA GLY A 62 6.84 -6.02 -13.81
C GLY A 62 6.80 -6.90 -12.57
N ILE A 63 7.21 -6.37 -11.44
CA ILE A 63 7.18 -6.99 -10.12
C ILE A 63 6.36 -6.07 -9.23
N TYR A 64 5.08 -6.41 -9.03
CA TYR A 64 4.10 -5.52 -8.43
C TYR A 64 3.35 -6.17 -7.28
N HIS A 65 3.08 -5.44 -6.20
CA HIS A 65 2.14 -5.91 -5.17
C HIS A 65 2.46 -7.32 -4.66
N ASN A 66 3.73 -7.69 -4.52
CA ASN A 66 4.10 -8.96 -3.88
C ASN A 66 4.38 -8.73 -2.40
N SER A 67 3.97 -9.67 -1.55
CA SER A 67 4.39 -9.74 -0.15
C SER A 67 5.41 -10.86 -0.03
N VAL A 68 6.65 -10.51 0.29
CA VAL A 68 7.76 -11.46 0.40
C VAL A 68 8.38 -11.35 1.78
N LEU A 69 8.40 -12.48 2.49
CA LEU A 69 8.98 -12.62 3.81
C LEU A 69 10.10 -13.66 3.80
N LEU A 70 11.30 -13.21 4.14
CA LEU A 70 12.45 -14.05 4.47
C LEU A 70 12.61 -14.07 5.99
N ASP A 71 12.10 -15.11 6.64
CA ASP A 71 11.93 -15.19 8.10
C ASP A 71 13.06 -15.93 8.84
N ASN A 72 13.68 -16.95 8.23
CA ASN A 72 14.58 -17.87 8.94
C ASN A 72 16.08 -17.71 8.62
N ALA A 73 16.45 -17.38 7.39
CA ALA A 73 17.86 -17.40 6.98
C ALA A 73 18.69 -16.28 7.62
N ALA A 74 19.89 -16.58 8.10
CA ALA A 74 20.82 -15.60 8.69
C ALA A 74 21.41 -14.61 7.66
N SER A 75 21.32 -14.91 6.37
CA SER A 75 21.79 -14.06 5.27
C SER A 75 20.96 -14.30 4.02
N GLY A 76 21.09 -13.40 3.04
CA GLY A 76 20.39 -13.43 1.77
C GLY A 76 19.40 -12.28 1.61
N TYR A 77 18.37 -12.47 0.80
CA TYR A 77 17.54 -11.37 0.30
C TYR A 77 16.06 -11.72 0.27
N ALA A 78 15.19 -10.85 0.77
CA ALA A 78 13.75 -11.02 0.51
C ALA A 78 13.48 -10.87 -1.00
N PHE A 79 14.10 -9.87 -1.65
CA PHE A 79 14.13 -9.73 -3.10
C PHE A 79 15.53 -9.44 -3.64
N ALA A 80 15.94 -10.13 -4.72
CA ALA A 80 17.21 -9.89 -5.36
C ALA A 80 17.15 -9.95 -6.90
N VAL A 81 17.84 -9.01 -7.54
CA VAL A 81 18.23 -9.06 -8.95
C VAL A 81 19.74 -8.88 -9.03
N THR A 82 20.47 -9.90 -9.47
CA THR A 82 21.92 -9.96 -9.20
C THR A 82 22.82 -9.68 -10.40
N THR A 83 22.27 -9.65 -11.62
CA THR A 83 23.07 -9.57 -12.84
C THR A 83 22.79 -8.32 -13.65
N LEU A 84 23.83 -7.76 -14.29
CA LEU A 84 23.73 -6.57 -15.15
C LEU A 84 22.95 -6.83 -16.45
N GLN A 85 22.83 -8.09 -16.83
CA GLN A 85 22.02 -8.54 -17.96
C GLN A 85 20.51 -8.44 -17.70
N SER A 86 20.08 -8.30 -16.45
CA SER A 86 18.69 -8.05 -16.12
C SER A 86 18.36 -6.57 -16.35
N ARG A 87 17.35 -6.25 -17.17
CA ARG A 87 17.04 -4.87 -17.60
C ARG A 87 15.56 -4.71 -17.95
N PHE A 88 15.06 -3.50 -18.00
CA PHE A 88 13.65 -3.17 -18.23
C PHE A 88 12.75 -3.80 -17.16
N LEU A 89 13.13 -3.57 -15.91
CA LEU A 89 12.39 -4.04 -14.73
C LEU A 89 11.58 -2.90 -14.13
N ASP A 90 10.44 -3.24 -13.59
CA ASP A 90 9.60 -2.29 -12.88
C ASP A 90 9.19 -2.93 -11.55
N VAL A 91 9.74 -2.42 -10.45
CA VAL A 91 9.63 -3.00 -9.11
C VAL A 91 8.90 -2.02 -8.21
N ARG A 92 7.57 -2.12 -8.13
CA ARG A 92 6.76 -1.15 -7.38
C ARG A 92 5.71 -1.78 -6.49
N ASN A 93 5.35 -1.09 -5.43
CA ASN A 93 4.25 -1.48 -4.52
C ASN A 93 4.43 -2.85 -3.86
N ASN A 94 5.66 -3.36 -3.74
CA ASN A 94 5.94 -4.63 -3.09
C ASN A 94 6.25 -4.43 -1.61
N SER A 95 5.96 -5.42 -0.78
CA SER A 95 6.47 -5.51 0.58
C SER A 95 7.57 -6.57 0.64
N PHE A 96 8.81 -6.13 0.67
CA PHE A 96 9.98 -6.98 0.82
C PHE A 96 10.47 -6.93 2.26
N THR A 97 10.42 -8.08 2.93
CA THR A 97 10.64 -8.18 4.36
C THR A 97 11.68 -9.24 4.70
N TYR A 98 12.70 -8.86 5.44
CA TYR A 98 13.69 -9.77 6.01
C TYR A 98 13.61 -9.73 7.54
N LEU A 99 13.25 -10.85 8.17
CA LEU A 99 13.20 -11.01 9.63
C LEU A 99 14.27 -11.96 10.18
N GLY A 100 15.11 -12.54 9.32
CA GLY A 100 16.18 -13.45 9.72
C GLY A 100 17.16 -12.81 10.72
N GLY A 101 17.84 -13.65 11.50
CA GLY A 101 18.66 -13.20 12.64
C GLY A 101 20.04 -12.60 12.32
N GLY A 102 20.42 -12.48 11.04
CA GLY A 102 21.74 -11.97 10.63
C GLY A 102 21.69 -10.82 9.61
N ASN A 103 22.72 -10.72 8.76
CA ASN A 103 22.97 -9.56 7.89
C ASN A 103 22.30 -9.64 6.50
N GLY A 104 21.10 -10.23 6.40
CA GLY A 104 20.30 -10.24 5.17
C GLY A 104 19.72 -8.86 4.81
N TYR A 105 19.02 -8.80 3.67
CA TYR A 105 18.46 -7.57 3.14
C TYR A 105 16.98 -7.72 2.77
N ALA A 106 16.21 -6.63 2.85
CA ALA A 106 14.90 -6.58 2.20
C ALA A 106 15.05 -6.64 0.67
N MET A 107 15.97 -5.84 0.11
CA MET A 107 16.16 -5.77 -1.34
C MET A 107 17.64 -5.71 -1.74
N ALA A 108 18.01 -6.38 -2.83
CA ALA A 108 19.29 -6.22 -3.49
C ALA A 108 19.18 -6.09 -5.01
N ILE A 109 19.74 -5.01 -5.56
CA ILE A 109 19.82 -4.77 -7.01
C ILE A 109 21.30 -4.62 -7.40
N GLY A 110 21.78 -5.46 -8.32
CA GLY A 110 23.18 -5.57 -8.72
C GLY A 110 23.78 -4.34 -9.40
N ALA A 111 25.12 -4.28 -9.41
CA ALA A 111 25.92 -3.04 -9.60
C ALA A 111 25.91 -2.40 -10.98
N SER A 112 25.20 -2.97 -11.95
CA SER A 112 25.18 -2.41 -13.30
C SER A 112 23.85 -2.59 -14.01
N ILE A 113 22.77 -2.75 -13.24
CA ILE A 113 21.42 -2.69 -13.78
C ILE A 113 21.10 -1.21 -14.02
N GLN A 114 20.92 -0.82 -15.28
CA GLN A 114 20.76 0.58 -15.72
C GLN A 114 19.30 0.95 -16.02
N ASP A 115 18.47 -0.04 -16.42
CA ASP A 115 17.09 0.18 -16.83
C ASP A 115 16.14 -0.51 -15.86
N TYR A 116 15.89 0.12 -14.71
CA TYR A 116 14.86 -0.34 -13.80
C TYR A 116 14.16 0.83 -13.14
N THR A 117 12.91 0.62 -12.76
CA THR A 117 12.20 1.51 -11.84
C THR A 117 12.05 0.76 -10.51
N SER A 118 12.25 1.46 -9.41
CA SER A 118 11.96 0.98 -8.06
C SER A 118 11.37 2.13 -7.27
N ASP A 119 10.13 2.00 -6.79
CA ASP A 119 9.49 3.00 -5.94
C ASP A 119 8.27 2.42 -5.20
N TYR A 120 7.78 3.13 -4.18
CA TYR A 120 6.58 2.75 -3.42
C TYR A 120 6.63 1.34 -2.81
N ASN A 121 7.84 0.81 -2.57
CA ASN A 121 8.03 -0.48 -1.93
C ASN A 121 8.12 -0.29 -0.41
N ASN A 122 7.66 -1.29 0.35
CA ASN A 122 8.04 -1.42 1.75
C ASN A 122 9.29 -2.30 1.85
N LEU A 123 10.37 -1.73 2.38
CA LEU A 123 11.64 -2.39 2.59
C LEU A 123 11.85 -2.53 4.10
N TYR A 124 11.51 -3.67 4.68
CA TYR A 124 11.62 -3.88 6.13
C TYR A 124 12.66 -4.97 6.42
N SER A 125 13.63 -4.69 7.29
CA SER A 125 14.74 -5.61 7.52
C SER A 125 15.26 -5.55 8.95
N ASN A 126 15.42 -6.71 9.59
CA ASN A 126 16.19 -6.88 10.84
C ASN A 126 17.71 -6.84 10.61
N GLY A 127 18.15 -6.94 9.35
CA GLY A 127 19.55 -6.86 8.94
C GLY A 127 19.85 -5.50 8.34
N LYS A 128 20.21 -5.48 7.06
CA LYS A 128 20.43 -4.25 6.28
C LYS A 128 19.20 -3.94 5.46
N LEU A 129 18.90 -2.67 5.22
CA LEU A 129 17.71 -2.27 4.47
C LEU A 129 17.78 -2.78 3.02
N ALA A 130 18.78 -2.33 2.27
CA ALA A 130 18.95 -2.72 0.88
C ALA A 130 20.43 -2.77 0.46
N ARG A 131 20.67 -3.30 -0.73
CA ARG A 131 21.96 -3.21 -1.42
C ARG A 131 21.74 -2.74 -2.84
N THR A 132 22.41 -1.66 -3.23
CA THR A 132 22.43 -1.22 -4.63
C THR A 132 23.87 -1.23 -5.12
N GLY A 133 24.09 -2.04 -6.14
CA GLY A 133 25.40 -2.46 -6.55
C GLY A 133 26.23 -3.17 -5.50
N ASN A 134 27.43 -2.65 -5.24
CA ASN A 134 28.30 -3.21 -4.20
C ASN A 134 28.20 -2.48 -2.86
N THR A 135 27.25 -1.54 -2.76
CA THR A 135 27.10 -0.66 -1.61
C THR A 135 25.85 -1.02 -0.85
N ASP A 136 26.02 -1.19 0.46
CA ASP A 136 24.91 -1.39 1.38
C ASP A 136 24.23 -0.05 1.64
N ARG A 137 22.89 -0.05 1.62
CA ARG A 137 22.03 1.08 1.95
C ARG A 137 21.36 0.74 3.27
N LEU A 138 21.65 1.49 4.32
CA LEU A 138 21.18 1.17 5.67
C LEU A 138 19.86 1.87 5.98
N THR A 139 19.61 3.00 5.32
CA THR A 139 18.39 3.81 5.47
C THR A 139 17.74 4.10 4.13
N LEU A 140 16.47 4.52 4.15
CA LEU A 140 15.77 4.97 2.94
C LEU A 140 16.46 6.19 2.32
N THR A 141 17.02 7.08 3.13
CA THR A 141 17.82 8.23 2.66
C THR A 141 19.06 7.79 1.87
N ASP A 142 19.74 6.72 2.32
CA ASP A 142 20.89 6.18 1.58
C ASP A 142 20.46 5.60 0.23
N LEU A 143 19.26 5.00 0.18
CA LEU A 143 18.71 4.38 -1.01
C LEU A 143 18.21 5.42 -2.02
N SER A 144 17.48 6.43 -1.55
CA SER A 144 16.87 7.46 -2.40
C SER A 144 17.86 8.45 -3.01
N GLY A 145 19.07 8.52 -2.47
CA GLY A 145 20.21 9.19 -3.10
C GLY A 145 20.85 8.42 -4.26
N GLY A 146 20.39 7.20 -4.57
CA GLY A 146 20.84 6.41 -5.71
C GLY A 146 20.21 6.86 -7.02
N TYR A 147 21.05 7.15 -8.02
CA TYR A 147 20.60 7.48 -9.38
C TYR A 147 20.83 6.30 -10.31
N ASN A 148 19.85 6.00 -11.15
CA ASN A 148 20.08 5.29 -12.41
C ASN A 148 19.74 6.22 -13.59
N ALA A 149 19.83 5.71 -14.82
CA ALA A 149 19.50 6.50 -16.02
C ALA A 149 18.01 6.96 -16.06
N ALA A 150 17.13 6.35 -15.25
CA ALA A 150 15.71 6.66 -15.17
C ALA A 150 15.34 7.68 -14.06
N GLY A 151 16.28 8.05 -13.17
CA GLY A 151 16.08 9.08 -12.13
C GLY A 151 16.40 8.60 -10.70
N PRO A 152 15.98 9.39 -9.68
CA PRO A 152 16.03 8.97 -8.28
C PRO A 152 15.16 7.73 -8.06
N LEU A 153 15.64 6.81 -7.23
CA LEU A 153 14.96 5.56 -6.92
C LEU A 153 14.34 5.61 -5.54
N ASP A 154 13.24 4.88 -5.33
CA ASP A 154 12.68 4.60 -4.01
C ASP A 154 12.40 5.86 -3.15
N LEU A 155 12.05 6.99 -3.80
CA LEU A 155 11.76 8.26 -3.13
C LEU A 155 10.52 8.19 -2.26
N ASN A 156 9.55 7.36 -2.66
CA ASN A 156 8.29 7.14 -1.97
C ASN A 156 8.22 5.75 -1.31
N SER A 157 9.31 4.99 -1.34
CA SER A 157 9.41 3.73 -0.60
C SER A 157 9.50 3.99 0.91
N ILE A 158 8.99 3.03 1.69
CA ILE A 158 8.96 3.12 3.16
C ILE A 158 9.69 1.93 3.79
N SER A 159 9.88 1.99 5.11
CA SER A 159 10.48 0.92 5.89
C SER A 159 9.70 0.78 7.19
N GLN A 160 8.66 -0.05 7.15
CA GLN A 160 7.73 -0.26 8.26
C GLN A 160 7.45 -1.76 8.43
N ASN A 161 7.26 -2.20 9.67
CA ASN A 161 6.87 -3.58 9.94
C ASN A 161 5.51 -3.85 9.27
N PRO A 162 5.41 -4.84 8.35
CA PRO A 162 4.16 -5.12 7.65
C PRO A 162 3.00 -5.54 8.56
N MET A 163 3.29 -6.03 9.77
CA MET A 163 2.31 -6.59 10.69
C MET A 163 1.43 -7.65 10.02
N TYR A 164 2.07 -8.62 9.37
CA TYR A 164 1.41 -9.79 8.82
C TYR A 164 0.73 -10.60 9.94
N GLN A 165 -0.35 -11.32 9.60
CA GLN A 165 -1.05 -12.20 10.55
C GLN A 165 -0.11 -13.27 11.14
N SER A 166 0.78 -13.83 10.33
CA SER A 166 1.87 -14.71 10.79
C SER A 166 3.01 -14.81 9.76
N ASN A 167 4.12 -15.46 10.11
CA ASN A 167 5.19 -15.73 9.14
C ASN A 167 4.79 -16.71 8.01
N THR A 168 3.67 -17.40 8.17
CA THR A 168 3.08 -18.30 7.18
C THR A 168 1.76 -17.77 6.63
N ASP A 169 1.43 -16.50 6.90
CA ASP A 169 0.21 -15.88 6.42
C ASP A 169 0.45 -14.38 6.29
N LEU A 170 0.66 -13.93 5.06
CA LEU A 170 1.04 -12.55 4.75
C LEU A 170 -0.15 -11.63 4.47
N HIS A 171 -1.37 -12.02 4.84
CA HIS A 171 -2.44 -11.05 4.99
C HIS A 171 -2.06 -10.01 6.06
N LEU A 172 -2.47 -8.78 5.85
CA LEU A 172 -2.15 -7.66 6.72
C LEU A 172 -3.10 -7.66 7.93
N ASN A 173 -2.55 -7.36 9.11
CA ASN A 173 -3.39 -6.95 10.22
C ASN A 173 -4.03 -5.59 9.91
N VAL A 174 -5.27 -5.36 10.38
CA VAL A 174 -6.01 -4.09 10.17
C VAL A 174 -5.28 -2.83 10.66
N ALA A 175 -4.33 -2.99 11.59
CA ALA A 175 -3.50 -1.90 12.09
C ALA A 175 -2.23 -1.65 11.24
N SER A 176 -1.98 -2.47 10.21
CA SER A 176 -0.74 -2.43 9.42
C SER A 176 -0.47 -1.04 8.86
N PRO A 177 0.76 -0.51 9.00
CA PRO A 177 1.14 0.75 8.37
C PRO A 177 1.13 0.67 6.84
N LEU A 178 1.13 -0.53 6.26
CA LEU A 178 1.07 -0.70 4.80
C LEU A 178 -0.31 -0.40 4.23
N ILE A 179 -1.35 -0.40 5.08
CA ILE A 179 -2.71 0.01 4.72
C ILE A 179 -2.81 1.54 4.72
N THR A 180 -2.12 2.22 5.64
CA THR A 180 -2.23 3.69 5.79
C THR A 180 -1.21 4.48 4.96
N ASN A 181 -0.08 3.86 4.59
CA ASN A 181 0.88 4.42 3.64
C ASN A 181 0.52 3.94 2.23
N GLU A 182 -0.64 4.38 1.74
CA GLU A 182 -1.20 3.96 0.46
C GLU A 182 -0.31 4.38 -0.72
N VAL A 183 -0.36 3.58 -1.77
CA VAL A 183 0.42 3.78 -3.00
C VAL A 183 -0.47 3.77 -4.23
N PRO A 184 -0.10 4.44 -5.33
CA PRO A 184 -0.90 4.43 -6.55
C PRO A 184 -1.04 3.01 -7.13
N MET A 185 -2.26 2.59 -7.47
CA MET A 185 -2.50 1.29 -8.09
C MET A 185 -1.77 1.11 -9.43
N ILE A 186 -1.23 -0.08 -9.65
CA ILE A 186 -0.71 -0.47 -10.96
C ILE A 186 -1.87 -1.00 -11.83
N ALA A 187 -2.18 -0.32 -12.94
CA ALA A 187 -3.31 -0.68 -13.82
C ALA A 187 -3.27 -2.12 -14.37
N ALA A 188 -2.10 -2.75 -14.42
CA ALA A 188 -1.95 -4.15 -14.82
C ALA A 188 -2.35 -5.16 -13.72
N VAL A 189 -2.60 -4.69 -12.49
CA VAL A 189 -2.91 -5.51 -11.30
C VAL A 189 -4.08 -4.84 -10.56
N THR A 190 -5.30 -5.16 -10.95
CA THR A 190 -6.53 -4.48 -10.47
C THR A 190 -7.17 -5.13 -9.26
N THR A 191 -6.76 -6.35 -8.91
CA THR A 191 -7.20 -7.04 -7.70
C THR A 191 -5.99 -7.41 -6.84
N ASP A 192 -6.23 -7.83 -5.61
CA ASP A 192 -5.20 -8.36 -4.70
C ASP A 192 -5.10 -9.90 -4.79
N PHE A 193 -4.48 -10.53 -3.78
CA PHE A 193 -4.33 -11.98 -3.66
C PHE A 193 -5.69 -12.72 -3.52
N ASP A 194 -6.63 -12.15 -2.77
CA ASP A 194 -7.96 -12.75 -2.52
C ASP A 194 -9.00 -12.41 -3.60
N GLY A 195 -8.63 -11.56 -4.57
CA GLY A 195 -9.53 -11.09 -5.61
C GLY A 195 -10.33 -9.84 -5.23
N GLN A 196 -9.96 -9.17 -4.14
CA GLN A 196 -10.52 -7.89 -3.75
C GLN A 196 -10.03 -6.81 -4.72
N ASN A 197 -10.93 -5.89 -5.12
CA ASN A 197 -10.55 -4.81 -6.02
C ASN A 197 -9.62 -3.81 -5.32
N ARG A 198 -8.55 -3.43 -6.02
CA ARG A 198 -7.67 -2.34 -5.58
C ARG A 198 -8.32 -0.99 -5.87
N GLN A 199 -8.21 -0.08 -4.91
CA GLN A 199 -8.62 1.32 -5.09
C GLN A 199 -7.53 2.12 -5.80
N ALA A 200 -7.81 3.37 -6.18
CA ALA A 200 -6.82 4.21 -6.87
C ALA A 200 -5.55 4.41 -6.03
N MET A 201 -5.71 4.53 -4.72
CA MET A 201 -4.68 4.44 -3.70
C MET A 201 -4.94 3.15 -2.92
N THR A 202 -3.93 2.32 -2.74
CA THR A 202 -4.09 0.92 -2.31
C THR A 202 -2.96 0.54 -1.36
N ALA A 203 -3.11 -0.55 -0.59
CA ALA A 203 -2.08 -0.98 0.34
C ALA A 203 -0.81 -1.50 -0.39
N ILE A 204 0.32 -1.44 0.31
CA ILE A 204 1.59 -1.98 -0.19
C ILE A 204 1.61 -3.50 0.03
N GLY A 205 1.98 -4.25 -1.02
CA GLY A 205 2.05 -5.71 -0.98
C GLY A 205 0.84 -6.40 -1.62
N ALA A 206 0.69 -7.70 -1.33
CA ALA A 206 -0.23 -8.60 -2.03
C ALA A 206 -1.67 -8.58 -1.51
N ASP A 207 -1.93 -7.96 -0.38
CA ASP A 207 -3.23 -8.02 0.31
C ASP A 207 -3.82 -6.62 0.48
N GLU A 208 -5.10 -6.48 0.15
CA GLU A 208 -5.89 -5.32 0.55
C GLU A 208 -6.72 -5.67 1.78
N VAL A 209 -6.64 -4.80 2.78
CA VAL A 209 -7.65 -4.83 3.83
C VAL A 209 -8.75 -3.90 3.40
N ASN A 210 -9.88 -4.46 2.95
CA ASN A 210 -11.11 -3.72 2.72
C ASN A 210 -11.64 -3.13 4.03
N VAL A 211 -11.09 -2.00 4.45
CA VAL A 211 -11.57 -1.23 5.60
C VAL A 211 -12.67 -0.25 5.15
N GLY A 212 -13.64 -0.70 4.33
CA GLY A 212 -14.59 0.20 3.68
C GLY A 212 -13.91 1.28 2.83
N PRO A 213 -14.63 2.31 2.33
CA PRO A 213 -13.99 3.42 1.65
C PRO A 213 -13.13 4.21 2.64
N ARG A 214 -11.84 3.89 2.70
CA ARG A 214 -10.81 4.71 3.34
C ARG A 214 -10.25 5.65 2.30
N VAL A 215 -10.85 6.83 2.21
CA VAL A 215 -10.16 7.98 1.63
C VAL A 215 -9.33 8.58 2.76
N ALA A 216 -8.07 8.92 2.49
CA ALA A 216 -7.16 9.61 3.41
C ALA A 216 -7.93 10.55 4.35
N SER A 217 -8.05 10.16 5.62
CA SER A 217 -8.69 10.97 6.64
C SER A 217 -7.75 12.12 7.00
N SER A 218 -7.77 13.19 6.22
CA SER A 218 -7.70 14.50 6.87
C SER A 218 -9.05 14.67 7.55
N ASP A 219 -9.18 14.20 8.78
CA ASP A 219 -10.37 14.51 9.58
C ASP A 219 -10.55 16.03 9.53
N LEU A 220 -11.63 16.48 8.90
CA LEU A 220 -11.98 17.88 8.92
C LEU A 220 -12.27 18.26 10.38
N ASP A 221 -11.64 19.32 10.87
CA ASP A 221 -11.98 19.89 12.18
C ASP A 221 -13.35 20.57 12.05
N VAL A 222 -14.41 19.80 12.34
CA VAL A 222 -15.79 20.24 12.28
C VAL A 222 -16.35 20.43 13.68
N ASN A 223 -16.86 21.63 13.95
CA ASN A 223 -17.57 21.96 15.16
C ASN A 223 -19.05 22.22 14.85
N VAL A 224 -19.94 21.56 15.58
CA VAL A 224 -21.40 21.67 15.37
C VAL A 224 -22.06 22.27 16.60
N TYR A 225 -22.80 23.38 16.43
CA TYR A 225 -23.46 24.09 17.52
C TYR A 225 -24.75 24.81 17.09
N PRO A 226 -25.77 24.93 17.96
CA PRO A 226 -25.85 24.29 19.27
C PRO A 226 -26.09 22.77 19.13
N ASN A 227 -25.58 21.99 20.08
CA ASN A 227 -25.89 20.57 20.21
C ASN A 227 -26.12 20.30 21.71
N PRO A 228 -27.38 20.11 22.17
CA PRO A 228 -28.60 19.87 21.38
C PRO A 228 -29.13 21.08 20.58
N PHE A 229 -29.86 20.82 19.49
CA PHE A 229 -30.48 21.84 18.64
C PHE A 229 -32.02 21.74 18.62
N ARG A 230 -32.69 22.88 18.36
CA ARG A 230 -34.17 22.95 18.25
C ARG A 230 -34.67 23.10 16.82
N THR A 231 -34.16 24.09 16.09
CA THR A 231 -34.61 24.42 14.74
C THR A 231 -33.48 24.38 13.72
N GLU A 232 -32.30 24.81 14.11
CA GLU A 232 -31.13 24.92 13.26
C GLU A 232 -29.87 24.45 13.97
N LEU A 233 -28.87 24.05 13.20
CA LEU A 233 -27.52 23.75 13.65
C LEU A 233 -26.52 24.47 12.76
N LYS A 234 -25.43 24.97 13.35
CA LYS A 234 -24.34 25.62 12.64
C LYS A 234 -23.15 24.69 12.59
N VAL A 235 -22.51 24.60 11.43
CA VAL A 235 -21.36 23.75 11.16
C VAL A 235 -20.19 24.64 10.78
N ALA A 236 -19.19 24.68 11.64
CA ALA A 236 -17.91 25.33 11.37
C ALA A 236 -16.92 24.27 10.89
N ILE A 237 -16.43 24.38 9.65
CA ILE A 237 -15.49 23.44 9.06
C ILE A 237 -14.17 24.18 8.86
N LYS A 238 -13.09 23.75 9.53
CA LYS A 238 -11.76 24.32 9.30
C LYS A 238 -10.99 23.50 8.27
N GLY A 239 -10.29 24.19 7.38
CA GLY A 239 -9.40 23.59 6.39
C GLY A 239 -10.08 22.95 5.18
N ALA A 240 -11.40 23.12 5.02
CA ALA A 240 -12.09 22.77 3.79
C ALA A 240 -12.12 23.96 2.82
N GLU A 241 -11.87 23.71 1.54
CA GLU A 241 -12.00 24.68 0.44
C GLU A 241 -12.93 24.12 -0.64
N GLY A 242 -13.83 24.93 -1.17
CA GLY A 242 -14.78 24.52 -2.20
C GLY A 242 -16.00 23.75 -1.67
N MET A 243 -16.65 22.97 -2.53
CA MET A 243 -17.97 22.40 -2.21
C MET A 243 -17.90 21.24 -1.20
N VAL A 244 -18.70 21.33 -0.14
CA VAL A 244 -18.92 20.31 0.89
C VAL A 244 -20.37 19.82 0.82
N GLN A 245 -20.57 18.52 0.98
CA GLN A 245 -21.89 17.92 1.12
C GLN A 245 -22.19 17.65 2.60
N LEU A 246 -23.27 18.22 3.11
CA LEU A 246 -23.78 17.98 4.46
C LEU A 246 -24.99 17.05 4.36
N THR A 247 -24.98 15.95 5.11
CA THR A 247 -26.07 14.97 5.10
C THR A 247 -26.46 14.61 6.52
N LEU A 248 -27.73 14.83 6.88
CA LEU A 248 -28.27 14.38 8.17
C LEU A 248 -28.96 13.03 7.98
N VAL A 249 -28.57 12.05 8.79
CA VAL A 249 -29.15 10.70 8.79
C VAL A 249 -29.69 10.33 10.17
N ASP A 250 -30.70 9.45 10.21
CA ASP A 250 -31.18 8.87 11.46
C ASP A 250 -30.27 7.73 11.96
N MET A 251 -30.60 7.15 13.12
CA MET A 251 -29.84 6.03 13.72
C MET A 251 -29.84 4.75 12.88
N MET A 252 -30.72 4.63 11.90
CA MET A 252 -30.78 3.51 10.95
C MET A 252 -30.00 3.81 9.66
N GLY A 253 -29.32 4.96 9.59
CA GLY A 253 -28.57 5.42 8.41
C GLY A 253 -29.45 5.98 7.29
N ARG A 254 -30.76 6.19 7.52
CA ARG A 254 -31.64 6.76 6.49
C ARG A 254 -31.39 8.25 6.37
N ARG A 255 -31.19 8.70 5.12
CA ARG A 255 -30.97 10.12 4.79
C ARG A 255 -32.23 10.95 5.00
N ILE A 256 -32.16 11.89 5.93
CA ILE A 256 -33.26 12.80 6.29
C ILE A 256 -33.12 14.14 5.58
N PHE A 257 -31.90 14.66 5.50
CA PHE A 257 -31.60 15.93 4.85
C PHE A 257 -30.25 15.86 4.14
N SER A 258 -30.09 16.57 3.03
CA SER A 258 -28.81 16.64 2.34
C SER A 258 -28.70 17.95 1.56
N GLN A 259 -27.57 18.62 1.66
CA GLN A 259 -27.30 19.89 0.99
C GLN A 259 -25.83 20.00 0.61
N GLN A 260 -25.56 20.49 -0.59
CA GLN A 260 -24.21 20.86 -1.03
C GLN A 260 -24.03 22.37 -0.83
N VAL A 261 -22.94 22.78 -0.21
CA VAL A 261 -22.63 24.16 0.15
C VAL A 261 -21.15 24.45 -0.11
N ASP A 262 -20.80 25.70 -0.36
CA ASP A 262 -19.38 26.10 -0.35
C ASP A 262 -18.85 26.04 1.09
N ALA A 263 -17.58 25.69 1.26
CA ALA A 263 -16.87 25.62 2.53
C ALA A 263 -16.66 27.03 3.11
N ALA A 264 -17.75 27.61 3.60
CA ALA A 264 -17.71 28.85 4.37
C ALA A 264 -17.25 28.56 5.81
N ASN A 265 -16.65 29.57 6.45
CA ASN A 265 -16.23 29.51 7.86
C ASN A 265 -17.37 29.10 8.83
N LEU A 266 -18.63 29.31 8.43
CA LEU A 266 -19.80 28.88 9.19
C LEU A 266 -21.01 28.64 8.29
N ILE A 267 -21.53 27.41 8.28
CA ILE A 267 -22.71 27.02 7.50
C ILE A 267 -23.90 26.84 8.45
N THR A 268 -25.07 27.37 8.09
CA THR A 268 -26.31 27.17 8.84
C THR A 268 -27.16 26.09 8.18
N LEU A 269 -27.45 25.02 8.91
CA LEU A 269 -28.31 23.92 8.50
C LEU A 269 -29.67 24.04 9.19
N GLN A 270 -30.72 24.21 8.38
CA GLN A 270 -32.11 24.21 8.81
C GLN A 270 -32.86 23.09 8.08
N PRO A 271 -33.02 21.91 8.70
CA PRO A 271 -33.79 20.82 8.12
C PRO A 271 -35.21 21.30 7.80
N GLN A 272 -35.60 21.29 6.53
CA GLN A 272 -36.96 21.68 6.08
C GLN A 272 -38.02 20.61 6.39
N VAL A 273 -37.64 19.57 7.13
CA VAL A 273 -38.47 18.44 7.52
C VAL A 273 -38.56 18.46 9.05
N GLN A 274 -39.77 18.25 9.59
CA GLN A 274 -39.97 18.17 11.03
C GLN A 274 -39.27 16.91 11.57
N LEU A 275 -38.22 17.12 12.37
CA LEU A 275 -37.48 16.05 13.04
C LEU A 275 -38.13 15.74 14.40
N SER A 276 -38.28 14.46 14.70
CA SER A 276 -38.61 13.99 16.05
C SER A 276 -37.45 14.29 17.02
N GLU A 277 -37.75 14.44 18.31
CA GLU A 277 -36.71 14.50 19.33
C GLU A 277 -35.91 13.20 19.33
N GLY A 278 -34.58 13.30 19.41
CA GLY A 278 -33.72 12.12 19.30
C GLY A 278 -32.30 12.41 18.82
N VAL A 279 -31.55 11.34 18.60
CA VAL A 279 -30.16 11.40 18.13
C VAL A 279 -30.12 11.20 16.63
N TYR A 280 -29.32 12.03 15.96
CA TYR A 280 -29.06 11.98 14.52
C TYR A 280 -27.55 12.01 14.28
N MET A 281 -27.14 11.58 13.09
CA MET A 281 -25.76 11.66 12.63
C MET A 281 -25.66 12.70 11.50
N LEU A 282 -24.82 13.71 11.70
CA LEU A 282 -24.43 14.63 10.64
C LEU A 282 -23.19 14.07 9.94
N GLN A 283 -23.31 13.80 8.66
CA GLN A 283 -22.23 13.41 7.77
C GLN A 283 -21.75 14.64 6.99
N VAL A 284 -20.45 14.89 7.00
CA VAL A 284 -19.79 15.99 6.27
C VAL A 284 -18.87 15.36 5.26
N THR A 285 -19.21 15.48 3.98
CA THR A 285 -18.43 14.91 2.87
C THR A 285 -17.74 16.01 2.09
N HIS A 286 -16.41 15.97 1.98
CA HIS A 286 -15.60 16.90 1.21
C HIS A 286 -14.57 16.12 0.39
N ASN A 287 -14.46 16.40 -0.91
CA ASN A 287 -13.54 15.71 -1.82
C ASN A 287 -13.58 14.17 -1.74
N GLY A 288 -14.76 13.59 -1.44
CA GLY A 288 -14.96 12.14 -1.29
C GLY A 288 -14.76 11.58 0.13
N THR A 289 -14.17 12.35 1.05
CA THR A 289 -13.99 11.97 2.46
C THR A 289 -15.23 12.33 3.28
N THR A 290 -15.77 11.39 4.05
CA THR A 290 -16.97 11.62 4.90
C THR A 290 -16.66 11.49 6.39
N SER A 291 -16.77 12.59 7.13
CA SER A 291 -16.67 12.60 8.61
C SER A 291 -18.08 12.59 9.23
N GLN A 292 -18.25 11.97 10.40
CA GLN A 292 -19.55 11.81 11.05
C GLN A 292 -19.58 12.39 12.47
N TYR A 293 -20.63 13.14 12.79
CA TYR A 293 -20.80 13.82 14.08
C TYR A 293 -22.19 13.53 14.66
N ARG A 294 -22.23 13.18 15.95
CA ARG A 294 -23.48 12.95 16.68
C ARG A 294 -24.14 14.29 17.03
N VAL A 295 -25.39 14.49 16.62
CA VAL A 295 -26.20 15.68 16.95
C VAL A 295 -27.51 15.27 17.62
N VAL A 296 -28.00 16.07 18.57
CA VAL A 296 -29.19 15.77 19.37
C VAL A 296 -30.28 16.80 19.11
N LYS A 297 -31.48 16.34 18.71
CA LYS A 297 -32.67 17.17 18.50
C LYS A 297 -33.53 17.22 19.77
N GLN A 298 -33.91 18.43 20.19
CA GLN A 298 -34.83 18.76 21.30
C GLN A 298 -35.85 19.83 20.90
#